data_AF-A0AAE4K433-F1
#
_entry.id   AF-A0AAE4K433-F1
#
_cell.length_a   1.000
_cell.length_b   1.000
_cell.length_c   1.000
_cell.angle_alpha   90.00
_cell.angle_beta   90.00
_cell.angle_gamma   90.00
#
_symmetry.space_group_name_H-M   'P 1'
#
loop_
_entity.id
_entity.type
_entity.pdbx_description
1 polymer ?
#
loop_
_entity_poly.entity_id
_entity_poly.type
_entity_poly.pdbx_seq_one_letter_code
_entity_poly.pdbx_strand_id
1 'polypeptide(L)'
;MNTERVRIYRNGLECGEYSSVRTAAMAASDFLAKLPHGHQATFAIREIASEALVAAVTNRRIVATVIKQRWEDGAPLATPPQYVGEEQIDVTEEVLLVPPNEFGDVKDGSEMSDSLLQPIIQWPGPTEVFLEKSICAFFGVEAVAEVTPHALAFMVSSKMINRRQISNVHLSLKFEMAAAADYSDRTLETLLDIQVASRVPGIRIRAVEVDWPPAF
;
A
#
# COMPACT_ATOMS: atom_id res chain seq x y z
N MET A 1 32.07 1.45 -15.76
CA MET A 1 30.75 1.84 -15.19
C MET A 1 30.23 2.95 -16.06
N ASN A 2 29.12 2.73 -16.78
CA ASN A 2 28.48 3.80 -17.55
C ASN A 2 28.04 4.89 -16.56
N THR A 3 28.51 6.11 -16.78
CA THR A 3 28.03 7.27 -16.03
C THR A 3 26.63 7.57 -16.54
N GLU A 4 25.61 7.02 -15.87
CA GLU A 4 24.21 7.23 -16.23
C GLU A 4 23.85 8.70 -16.02
N ARG A 5 23.73 9.43 -17.13
CA ARG A 5 23.24 10.81 -17.13
C ARG A 5 21.74 10.80 -16.90
N VAL A 6 21.27 11.75 -16.11
CA VAL A 6 19.87 11.83 -15.68
C VAL A 6 19.33 13.24 -15.85
N ARG A 7 18.01 13.36 -15.95
CA ARG A 7 17.26 14.63 -15.98
C ARG A 7 16.32 14.73 -14.80
N ILE A 8 16.16 15.95 -14.28
CA ILE A 8 15.14 16.26 -13.28
C ILE A 8 13.93 16.87 -13.99
N TYR A 9 12.74 16.38 -13.68
CA TYR A 9 11.47 16.92 -14.14
C TYR A 9 10.58 17.34 -12.96
N ARG A 10 9.84 18.43 -13.12
CA ARG A 10 8.79 18.87 -12.21
C ARG A 10 7.52 19.12 -13.01
N ASN A 11 6.45 18.38 -12.73
CA ASN A 11 5.18 18.48 -13.46
C ASN A 11 5.38 18.42 -15.00
N GLY A 12 6.25 17.50 -15.47
CA GLY A 12 6.59 17.34 -16.88
C GLY A 12 7.61 18.35 -17.45
N LEU A 13 8.02 19.37 -16.69
CA LEU A 13 8.98 20.37 -17.14
C LEU A 13 10.41 20.01 -16.71
N GLU A 14 11.33 19.98 -17.67
CA GLU A 14 12.75 19.76 -17.40
C GLU A 14 13.34 20.90 -16.55
N CYS A 15 14.02 20.52 -15.46
CA CYS A 15 14.71 21.42 -14.55
C CYS A 15 16.23 21.41 -14.75
N GLY A 16 16.79 20.37 -15.37
CA GLY A 16 18.19 20.27 -15.74
C GLY A 16 18.73 18.85 -15.87
N GLU A 17 19.90 18.73 -16.50
CA GLU A 17 20.63 17.48 -16.69
C GLU A 17 21.81 17.34 -15.71
N TYR A 18 22.08 16.11 -15.26
CA TYR A 18 23.10 15.79 -14.27
C TYR A 18 23.89 14.55 -14.66
N SER A 19 25.12 14.45 -14.16
CA SER A 19 26.03 13.33 -14.43
C SER A 19 25.75 12.07 -13.60
N SER A 20 24.89 12.16 -12.57
CA SER A 20 24.51 10.99 -11.75
C SER A 20 23.18 11.20 -11.03
N VAL A 21 22.53 10.10 -10.66
CA VAL A 21 21.32 10.09 -9.80
C VAL A 21 21.57 10.81 -8.48
N ARG A 22 22.74 10.63 -7.85
CA ARG A 22 23.08 11.26 -6.57
C ARG A 22 23.12 12.77 -6.67
N THR A 23 23.81 13.32 -7.67
CA THR A 23 23.90 14.77 -7.86
C THR A 23 22.53 15.36 -8.19
N ALA A 24 21.74 14.68 -9.01
CA ALA A 24 20.38 15.08 -9.31
C ALA A 24 19.48 15.08 -8.07
N ALA A 25 19.58 14.05 -7.22
CA ALA A 25 18.80 13.96 -5.99
C ALA A 25 19.13 15.07 -4.99
N MET A 26 20.41 15.46 -4.88
CA MET A 26 20.82 16.60 -4.06
C MET A 26 20.23 17.91 -4.61
N ALA A 27 20.36 18.16 -5.91
CA ALA A 27 19.78 19.35 -6.54
C ALA A 27 18.24 19.40 -6.42
N ALA A 28 17.57 18.27 -6.61
CA ALA A 28 16.13 18.14 -6.42
C ALA A 28 15.72 18.43 -4.96
N SER A 29 16.52 17.99 -3.98
CA SER A 29 16.29 18.29 -2.56
C SER A 29 16.43 19.79 -2.28
N ASP A 30 17.43 20.44 -2.87
CA ASP A 30 17.61 21.90 -2.76
C ASP A 30 16.44 22.67 -3.41
N PHE A 31 15.92 22.19 -4.55
CA PHE A 31 14.74 22.77 -5.18
C PHE A 31 13.50 22.61 -4.30
N LEU A 32 13.32 21.43 -3.69
CA LEU A 32 12.22 21.15 -2.78
C LEU A 32 12.28 22.04 -1.52
N ALA A 33 13.47 22.24 -0.95
CA ALA A 33 13.69 23.09 0.22
C ALA A 33 13.40 24.59 -0.03
N LYS A 34 13.49 25.03 -1.30
CA LYS A 34 13.21 26.42 -1.71
C LYS A 34 11.72 26.67 -2.01
N LEU A 35 10.86 25.67 -1.90
CA LEU A 35 9.42 25.87 -2.13
C LEU A 35 8.80 26.74 -1.04
N PRO A 36 7.79 27.57 -1.38
CA PRO A 36 7.04 28.30 -0.36
C PRO A 36 6.36 27.34 0.62
N HIS A 37 6.21 27.78 1.87
CA HIS A 37 5.52 26.99 2.89
C HIS A 37 4.13 26.52 2.42
N GLY A 38 3.80 25.26 2.71
CA GLY A 38 2.54 24.63 2.32
C GLY A 38 2.48 24.13 0.87
N HIS A 39 3.49 24.40 0.02
CA HIS A 39 3.50 23.90 -1.35
C HIS A 39 4.05 22.48 -1.43
N GLN A 40 3.35 21.62 -2.16
CA GLN A 40 3.76 20.25 -2.40
C GLN A 40 4.27 20.07 -3.83
N ALA A 41 5.41 19.40 -3.97
CA ALA A 41 5.98 19.08 -5.27
C ALA A 41 6.72 17.75 -5.23
N THR A 42 6.85 17.17 -6.42
CA THR A 42 7.73 16.03 -6.68
C THR A 42 8.65 16.40 -7.82
N PHE A 43 9.92 16.05 -7.65
CA PHE A 43 10.94 16.10 -8.67
C PHE A 43 11.25 14.67 -9.09
N ALA A 44 10.82 14.31 -10.31
CA ALA A 44 11.09 13.01 -10.91
C ALA A 44 12.48 13.04 -11.55
N ILE A 45 13.30 12.03 -11.28
CA ILE A 45 14.63 11.88 -11.86
C ILE A 45 14.57 10.73 -12.83
N ARG A 46 14.80 11.02 -14.12
CA ARG A 46 14.74 10.03 -15.20
C ARG A 46 16.11 9.82 -15.84
N GLU A 47 16.40 8.59 -16.21
CA GLU A 47 17.59 8.28 -16.99
C GLU A 47 17.42 8.81 -18.42
N ILE A 48 18.45 9.48 -18.96
CA ILE A 48 18.35 10.09 -20.31
C ILE A 48 18.25 9.03 -21.42
N ALA A 49 18.89 7.87 -21.25
CA ALA A 49 18.93 6.85 -22.29
C ALA A 49 17.60 6.10 -22.46
N SER A 50 16.92 5.83 -21.35
CA SER A 50 15.68 5.04 -21.32
C SER A 50 14.43 5.85 -21.00
N GLU A 51 14.57 7.10 -20.55
CA GLU A 51 13.53 7.93 -19.94
C GLU A 51 12.82 7.27 -18.74
N ALA A 52 13.39 6.17 -18.21
CA ALA A 52 12.86 5.46 -17.07
C ALA A 52 13.04 6.29 -15.80
N LEU A 53 12.02 6.29 -14.93
CA LEU A 53 12.11 6.88 -13.61
C LEU A 53 13.14 6.11 -12.78
N VAL A 54 14.19 6.76 -12.29
CA VAL A 54 15.24 6.10 -11.47
C VAL A 54 15.22 6.56 -10.02
N ALA A 55 14.66 7.74 -9.74
CA ALA A 55 14.47 8.25 -8.40
C ALA A 55 13.38 9.33 -8.39
N ALA A 56 12.83 9.62 -7.21
CA ALA A 56 11.95 10.76 -7.00
C ALA A 56 12.37 11.48 -5.71
N VAL A 57 12.16 12.79 -5.66
CA VAL A 57 12.34 13.60 -4.44
C VAL A 57 11.08 14.40 -4.21
N THR A 58 10.40 14.17 -3.08
CA THR A 58 9.07 14.71 -2.82
C THR A 58 8.82 15.03 -1.35
N ASN A 59 8.02 16.08 -1.12
CA ASN A 59 7.41 16.38 0.17
C ASN A 59 5.93 15.97 0.24
N ARG A 60 5.43 15.23 -0.75
CA ARG A 60 4.10 14.64 -0.74
C ARG A 60 4.05 13.40 0.16
N ARG A 61 2.82 13.04 0.52
CA ARG A 61 2.44 11.76 1.11
C ARG A 61 1.58 11.01 0.12
N ILE A 62 1.53 9.69 0.24
CA ILE A 62 0.57 8.86 -0.48
C ILE A 62 -0.65 8.74 0.42
N VAL A 63 -1.75 9.38 0.02
CA VAL A 63 -3.00 9.41 0.78
C VAL A 63 -4.03 8.57 0.03
N ALA A 64 -4.51 7.52 0.67
CA ALA A 64 -5.65 6.75 0.20
C ALA A 64 -6.93 7.45 0.63
N THR A 65 -7.87 7.58 -0.29
CA THR A 65 -9.25 8.01 0.00
C THR A 65 -10.13 6.78 0.06
N VAL A 66 -10.78 6.57 1.20
CA VAL A 66 -11.60 5.40 1.49
C VAL A 66 -13.05 5.84 1.59
N ILE A 67 -13.88 5.38 0.65
CA ILE A 67 -15.32 5.59 0.68
C ILE A 67 -15.94 4.42 1.45
N LYS A 68 -16.60 4.74 2.57
CA LYS A 68 -17.31 3.78 3.42
C LYS A 68 -18.75 3.68 2.97
N GLN A 69 -19.21 2.46 2.71
CA GLN A 69 -20.56 2.19 2.27
C GLN A 69 -21.24 1.16 3.18
N ARG A 70 -22.58 1.11 3.17
CA ARG A 70 -23.38 0.11 3.89
C ARG A 70 -24.44 -0.50 2.98
N TRP A 71 -24.72 -1.77 3.18
CA TRP A 71 -25.94 -2.38 2.64
C TRP A 71 -27.13 -1.90 3.46
N GLU A 72 -28.27 -1.68 2.80
CA GLU A 72 -29.52 -1.42 3.50
C GLU A 72 -30.14 -2.75 3.92
N ASP A 73 -30.53 -2.86 5.20
CA ASP A 73 -31.07 -4.10 5.75
C ASP A 73 -32.36 -4.51 5.01
N GLY A 74 -32.37 -5.72 4.44
CA GLY A 74 -33.51 -6.23 3.68
C GLY A 74 -33.63 -5.69 2.25
N ALA A 75 -32.63 -4.94 1.76
CA ALA A 75 -32.62 -4.48 0.38
C ALA A 75 -32.41 -5.66 -0.61
N PRO A 76 -33.05 -5.64 -1.80
CA PRO A 76 -32.78 -6.60 -2.85
C PRO A 76 -31.29 -6.65 -3.20
N LEU A 77 -30.77 -7.83 -3.57
CA LEU A 77 -29.37 -8.08 -3.95
C LEU A 77 -28.80 -7.14 -5.04
N ALA A 78 -29.66 -6.46 -5.81
CA ALA A 78 -29.28 -5.51 -6.85
C ALA A 78 -29.23 -4.04 -6.37
N THR A 79 -29.50 -3.78 -5.10
CA THR A 79 -29.51 -2.41 -4.55
C THR A 79 -28.07 -2.01 -4.26
N PRO A 80 -27.54 -0.93 -4.88
CA PRO A 80 -26.17 -0.51 -4.63
C PRO A 80 -26.00 -0.09 -3.16
N PRO A 81 -24.80 -0.28 -2.59
CA PRO A 81 -24.55 0.08 -1.21
C PRO A 81 -24.59 1.61 -1.05
N GLN A 82 -25.14 2.07 0.08
CA GLN A 82 -25.32 3.49 0.37
C GLN A 82 -24.03 4.09 0.94
N TYR A 83 -23.66 5.28 0.48
CA TYR A 83 -22.57 6.07 1.05
C TYR A 83 -22.83 6.38 2.53
N VAL A 84 -21.82 6.13 3.37
CA VAL A 84 -21.83 6.43 4.81
C VAL A 84 -20.86 7.57 5.12
N GLY A 85 -19.69 7.58 4.50
CA GLY A 85 -18.65 8.57 4.79
C GLY A 85 -17.39 8.34 3.97
N GLU A 86 -16.47 9.29 4.09
CA GLU A 86 -15.15 9.26 3.46
C GLU A 86 -14.09 9.44 4.54
N GLU A 87 -12.97 8.73 4.41
CA GLU A 87 -11.80 8.89 5.25
C GLU A 87 -10.54 8.98 4.38
N GLN A 88 -9.60 9.84 4.77
CA GLN A 88 -8.28 9.95 4.14
C GLN A 88 -7.22 9.39 5.07
N ILE A 89 -6.42 8.45 4.57
CA ILE A 89 -5.42 7.71 5.35
C ILE A 89 -4.06 7.88 4.68
N ASP A 90 -3.04 8.27 5.45
CA ASP A 90 -1.65 8.26 4.97
C ASP A 90 -1.15 6.81 4.90
N VAL A 91 -0.86 6.37 3.69
CA VAL A 91 -0.43 4.99 3.36
C VAL A 91 0.95 4.98 2.73
N THR A 92 1.73 6.06 2.93
CA THR A 92 3.04 6.24 2.30
C THR A 92 3.98 5.07 2.60
N GLU A 93 4.05 4.62 3.85
CA GLU A 93 4.96 3.53 4.23
C GLU A 93 4.50 2.19 3.66
N GLU A 94 3.20 1.93 3.66
CA GLU A 94 2.62 0.68 3.18
C GLU A 94 2.86 0.50 1.70
N VAL A 95 2.57 1.53 0.91
CA VAL A 95 2.79 1.53 -0.53
C VAL A 95 4.28 1.37 -0.85
N LEU A 96 5.17 2.05 -0.12
CA LEU A 96 6.62 1.93 -0.35
C LEU A 96 7.19 0.56 0.04
N LEU A 97 6.47 -0.23 0.84
CA LEU A 97 6.86 -1.59 1.23
C LEU A 97 6.25 -2.68 0.34
N VAL A 98 5.43 -2.32 -0.65
CA VAL A 98 4.90 -3.28 -1.64
C VAL A 98 6.06 -3.83 -2.48
N PRO A 99 6.13 -5.15 -2.71
CA PRO A 99 7.11 -5.74 -3.61
C PRO A 99 7.06 -5.10 -5.00
N PRO A 100 8.20 -4.82 -5.66
CA PRO A 100 8.21 -4.17 -6.97
C PRO A 100 7.40 -4.90 -8.06
N ASN A 101 7.28 -6.22 -7.95
CA ASN A 101 6.49 -7.06 -8.87
C ASN A 101 4.97 -6.96 -8.66
N GLU A 102 4.52 -6.47 -7.50
CA GLU A 102 3.10 -6.27 -7.16
C GLU A 102 2.68 -4.81 -7.29
N PHE A 103 3.65 -3.89 -7.35
CA PHE A 103 3.41 -2.44 -7.40
C PHE A 103 2.62 -2.00 -8.63
N GLY A 104 2.84 -2.64 -9.78
CA GLY A 104 2.12 -2.33 -11.03
C GLY A 104 0.65 -2.78 -11.04
N ASP A 105 0.28 -3.67 -10.12
CA ASP A 105 -1.09 -4.18 -9.98
C ASP A 105 -1.92 -3.37 -8.97
N VAL A 106 -1.29 -2.45 -8.24
CA VAL A 106 -1.99 -1.53 -7.33
C VAL A 106 -2.87 -0.60 -8.14
N LYS A 107 -4.18 -0.72 -7.95
CA LYS A 107 -5.20 0.04 -8.68
C LYS A 107 -6.29 0.55 -7.77
N ASP A 108 -6.97 1.59 -8.22
CA ASP A 108 -8.19 2.04 -7.56
C ASP A 108 -9.22 0.89 -7.61
N GLY A 109 -9.74 0.51 -6.45
CA GLY A 109 -10.61 -0.66 -6.29
C GLY A 109 -12.01 -0.26 -5.88
N SER A 110 -13.02 -0.68 -6.66
CA SER A 110 -14.45 -0.55 -6.31
C SER A 110 -14.97 -1.70 -5.44
N GLU A 111 -14.22 -2.80 -5.38
CA GLU A 111 -14.50 -3.97 -4.55
C GLU A 111 -13.22 -4.31 -3.78
N MET A 112 -13.37 -4.93 -2.61
CA MET A 112 -12.33 -5.33 -1.67
C MET A 112 -11.27 -6.32 -2.24
N SER A 113 -10.67 -6.06 -3.39
CA SER A 113 -9.58 -6.86 -3.95
C SER A 113 -8.20 -6.33 -3.55
N ASP A 114 -8.09 -5.08 -3.09
CA ASP A 114 -6.80 -4.50 -2.73
C ASP A 114 -6.39 -4.90 -1.30
N SER A 115 -5.67 -6.03 -1.23
CA SER A 115 -5.11 -6.58 0.01
C SER A 115 -4.16 -5.63 0.75
N LEU A 116 -3.67 -4.58 0.08
CA LEU A 116 -2.75 -3.60 0.67
C LEU A 116 -3.39 -2.79 1.80
N LEU A 117 -4.65 -2.37 1.61
CA LEU A 117 -5.32 -1.38 2.45
C LEU A 117 -6.38 -1.98 3.39
N GLN A 118 -6.87 -3.18 3.10
CA GLN A 118 -7.75 -3.94 3.99
C GLN A 118 -7.26 -3.98 5.46
N PRO A 119 -5.95 -4.19 5.76
CA PRO A 119 -5.49 -4.26 7.14
C PRO A 119 -5.51 -2.92 7.89
N ILE A 120 -5.73 -1.80 7.19
CA ILE A 120 -5.67 -0.44 7.74
C ILE A 120 -7.09 0.13 7.92
N ILE A 121 -8.01 -0.28 7.05
CA ILE A 121 -9.38 0.22 7.03
C ILE A 121 -10.21 -0.51 8.09
N GLN A 122 -10.57 0.19 9.17
CA GLN A 122 -11.49 -0.32 10.18
C GLN A 122 -12.95 -0.07 9.74
N TRP A 123 -13.43 -0.85 8.78
CA TRP A 123 -14.81 -0.77 8.31
C TRP A 123 -15.37 -2.17 7.96
N PRO A 124 -16.49 -2.59 8.58
CA PRO A 124 -17.04 -3.93 8.36
C PRO A 124 -17.91 -4.05 7.09
N GLY A 125 -18.19 -2.93 6.40
CA GLY A 125 -19.03 -2.88 5.21
C GLY A 125 -18.25 -2.79 3.90
N PRO A 126 -18.96 -2.67 2.75
CA PRO A 126 -18.32 -2.40 1.47
C PRO A 126 -17.54 -1.08 1.49
N THR A 127 -16.43 -1.07 0.75
CA THR A 127 -15.55 0.11 0.62
C THR A 127 -15.00 0.25 -0.78
N GLU A 128 -14.87 1.49 -1.24
CA GLU A 128 -14.09 1.84 -2.43
C GLU A 128 -12.82 2.56 -1.99
N VAL A 129 -11.70 2.31 -2.67
CA VAL A 129 -10.41 2.86 -2.30
C VAL A 129 -9.71 3.48 -3.49
N PHE A 130 -9.33 4.75 -3.35
CA PHE A 130 -8.66 5.54 -4.38
C PHE A 130 -7.27 5.96 -3.90
N LEU A 131 -6.23 5.59 -4.64
CA LEU A 131 -4.84 5.78 -4.25
C LEU A 131 -3.92 6.05 -5.45
N GLU A 132 -4.27 5.62 -6.67
CA GLU A 132 -3.40 5.70 -7.85
C GLU A 132 -2.90 7.12 -8.11
N LYS A 133 -3.80 8.10 -8.10
CA LYS A 133 -3.46 9.51 -8.30
C LYS A 133 -2.46 10.01 -7.26
N SER A 134 -2.58 9.54 -6.02
CA SER A 134 -1.65 9.93 -4.96
C SER A 134 -0.28 9.28 -5.15
N ILE A 135 -0.21 8.04 -5.63
CA ILE A 135 1.04 7.38 -6.01
C ILE A 135 1.70 8.13 -7.17
N CYS A 136 0.96 8.37 -8.24
CA CYS A 136 1.45 9.09 -9.42
C CYS A 136 2.00 10.47 -9.04
N ALA A 137 1.27 11.23 -8.22
CA ALA A 137 1.73 12.51 -7.72
C ALA A 137 2.99 12.40 -6.83
N PHE A 138 3.08 11.35 -6.00
CA PHE A 138 4.22 11.10 -5.13
C PHE A 138 5.50 10.78 -5.90
N PHE A 139 5.41 10.02 -6.99
CA PHE A 139 6.54 9.67 -7.85
C PHE A 139 6.78 10.66 -9.00
N GLY A 140 5.81 11.52 -9.31
CA GLY A 140 5.90 12.49 -10.41
C GLY A 140 5.75 11.81 -11.78
N VAL A 141 4.87 10.82 -11.86
CA VAL A 141 4.55 10.05 -13.08
C VAL A 141 3.07 10.20 -13.44
N GLU A 142 2.68 9.77 -14.64
CA GLU A 142 1.28 9.81 -15.09
C GLU A 142 0.55 8.51 -14.73
N ALA A 143 1.25 7.37 -14.78
CA ALA A 143 0.71 6.07 -14.44
C ALA A 143 1.58 5.33 -13.40
N VAL A 144 0.93 4.53 -12.54
CA VAL A 144 1.61 3.69 -11.53
C VAL A 144 2.62 2.74 -12.18
N ALA A 145 2.32 2.24 -13.39
CA ALA A 145 3.20 1.37 -14.16
C ALA A 145 4.55 2.01 -14.57
N GLU A 146 4.69 3.34 -14.50
CA GLU A 146 5.96 4.01 -14.76
C GLU A 146 6.91 3.99 -13.55
N VAL A 147 6.43 3.61 -12.37
CA VAL A 147 7.25 3.52 -11.16
C VAL A 147 8.16 2.30 -11.27
N THR A 148 9.45 2.55 -11.44
CA THR A 148 10.43 1.47 -11.57
C THR A 148 10.86 0.91 -10.21
N PRO A 149 11.36 -0.33 -10.15
CA PRO A 149 11.95 -0.89 -8.94
C PRO A 149 13.11 -0.04 -8.37
N HIS A 150 13.87 0.64 -9.23
CA HIS A 150 14.97 1.52 -8.81
C HIS A 150 14.44 2.76 -8.09
N ALA A 151 13.39 3.40 -8.63
CA ALA A 151 12.77 4.56 -8.01
C ALA A 151 12.12 4.19 -6.67
N LEU A 152 11.48 3.03 -6.58
CA LEU A 152 10.90 2.51 -5.33
C LEU A 152 12.00 2.26 -4.27
N ALA A 153 13.09 1.58 -4.63
CA ALA A 153 14.21 1.33 -3.73
C ALA A 153 14.88 2.64 -3.25
N PHE A 154 14.99 3.64 -4.11
CA PHE A 154 15.46 4.97 -3.74
C PHE A 154 14.54 5.65 -2.71
N MET A 155 13.22 5.56 -2.88
CA MET A 155 12.27 6.13 -1.91
C MET A 155 12.31 5.43 -0.55
N VAL A 156 12.38 4.10 -0.53
CA VAL A 156 12.49 3.32 0.72
C VAL A 156 13.75 3.72 1.50
N SER A 157 14.90 3.82 0.81
CA SER A 157 16.17 4.18 1.45
C SER A 157 16.23 5.63 1.90
N SER A 158 15.72 6.58 1.10
CA SER A 158 15.75 8.01 1.43
C SER A 158 14.82 8.39 2.58
N LYS A 159 13.70 7.69 2.74
CA LYS A 159 12.75 7.93 3.85
C LYS A 159 13.12 7.20 5.14
N MET A 160 14.24 6.45 5.16
CA MET A 160 14.65 5.60 6.30
C MET A 160 13.51 4.70 6.79
N ILE A 161 12.67 4.21 5.88
CA ILE A 161 11.57 3.33 6.24
C ILE A 161 12.19 2.00 6.64
N ASN A 162 12.13 1.70 7.94
CA ASN A 162 12.57 0.40 8.44
C ASN A 162 11.67 -0.67 7.81
N ARG A 163 12.28 -1.61 7.07
CA ARG A 163 11.57 -2.81 6.63
C ARG A 163 10.96 -3.45 7.85
N ARG A 164 9.63 -3.59 7.86
CA ARG A 164 8.88 -4.19 8.98
C ARG A 164 9.53 -5.52 9.34
N GLN A 165 9.87 -5.66 10.63
CA GLN A 165 10.35 -6.94 11.15
C GLN A 165 9.19 -7.93 11.08
N ILE A 166 9.32 -8.92 10.20
CA ILE A 166 8.38 -10.04 10.17
C ILE A 166 8.78 -10.96 11.32
N SER A 167 7.83 -11.24 12.21
CA SER A 167 8.02 -12.19 13.30
C SER A 167 6.93 -13.24 13.22
N ASN A 168 7.34 -14.50 13.22
CA ASN A 168 6.41 -15.63 13.25
C ASN A 168 6.07 -15.91 14.70
N VAL A 169 4.79 -15.79 15.05
CA VAL A 169 4.28 -16.11 16.38
C VAL A 169 3.51 -17.41 16.27
N HIS A 170 4.02 -18.48 16.89
CA HIS A 170 3.31 -19.74 16.97
C HIS A 170 2.43 -19.75 18.23
N LEU A 171 1.12 -19.88 18.04
CA LEU A 171 0.14 -20.08 19.10
C LEU A 171 -0.42 -21.50 18.98
N SER A 172 -0.49 -22.23 20.10
CA SER A 172 -1.19 -23.52 20.18
C SER A 172 -2.40 -23.35 21.08
N LEU A 173 -3.60 -23.44 20.49
CA LEU A 173 -4.87 -23.30 21.18
C LEU A 173 -5.52 -24.69 21.28
N LYS A 174 -5.98 -25.07 22.48
CA LYS A 174 -6.74 -26.30 22.71
C LYS A 174 -8.17 -25.92 23.10
N PHE A 175 -9.13 -26.30 22.28
CA PHE A 175 -10.55 -26.13 22.54
C PHE A 175 -11.15 -27.45 23.01
N GLU A 176 -12.00 -27.39 24.02
CA GLU A 176 -12.87 -28.51 24.41
C GLU A 176 -14.30 -28.08 24.08
N MET A 177 -14.95 -28.79 23.16
CA MET A 177 -16.29 -28.45 22.68
C MET A 177 -17.23 -29.61 22.97
N ALA A 178 -18.40 -29.30 23.52
CA ALA A 178 -19.50 -30.24 23.66
C ALA A 178 -20.54 -29.92 22.57
N ALA A 179 -20.74 -30.85 21.64
CA ALA A 179 -21.77 -30.74 20.61
C ALA A 179 -22.93 -31.71 20.91
N ALA A 180 -24.13 -31.38 20.43
CA ALA A 180 -25.26 -32.31 20.43
C ALA A 180 -24.97 -33.50 19.48
N ALA A 181 -25.64 -34.64 19.71
CA ALA A 181 -25.32 -35.95 19.09
C ALA A 181 -25.40 -35.99 17.54
N ASP A 182 -25.90 -34.93 16.93
CA ASP A 182 -26.16 -34.73 15.51
C ASP A 182 -25.04 -33.97 14.77
N TYR A 183 -24.00 -33.50 15.46
CA TYR A 183 -22.81 -32.93 14.83
C TYR A 183 -21.74 -33.98 14.59
N SER A 184 -21.25 -34.07 13.35
CA SER A 184 -20.05 -34.87 13.04
C SER A 184 -18.78 -34.04 13.25
N ASP A 185 -17.65 -34.68 13.56
CA ASP A 185 -16.36 -34.01 13.79
C ASP A 185 -15.93 -33.08 12.63
N ARG A 186 -16.24 -33.47 11.38
CA ARG A 186 -16.02 -32.63 10.18
C ARG A 186 -16.86 -31.35 10.12
N THR A 187 -17.96 -31.31 10.86
CA THR A 187 -18.84 -30.13 10.94
C THR A 187 -18.23 -29.09 11.89
N LEU A 188 -17.45 -29.51 12.89
CA LEU A 188 -16.79 -28.60 13.82
C LEU A 188 -15.63 -27.84 13.18
N GLU A 189 -14.84 -28.50 12.32
CA GLU A 189 -13.75 -27.86 11.55
C GLU A 189 -14.26 -26.73 10.63
N THR A 190 -15.47 -26.88 10.08
CA THR A 190 -16.08 -25.87 9.20
C THR A 190 -16.83 -24.77 9.95
N LEU A 191 -17.13 -24.95 11.24
CA LEU A 191 -17.83 -23.98 12.08
C LEU A 191 -16.91 -23.10 12.92
N LEU A 192 -15.65 -23.50 13.12
CA LEU A 192 -14.67 -22.73 13.88
C LEU A 192 -14.00 -21.67 13.01
N ASP A 193 -14.46 -20.43 13.15
CA ASP A 193 -13.75 -19.25 12.64
C ASP A 193 -12.78 -18.74 13.72
N ILE A 194 -11.47 -18.77 13.42
CA ILE A 194 -10.43 -18.20 14.29
C ILE A 194 -10.00 -16.86 13.71
N GLN A 195 -10.45 -15.78 14.35
CA GLN A 195 -9.99 -14.45 14.03
C GLN A 195 -8.88 -14.05 14.99
N VAL A 196 -7.71 -13.70 14.44
CA VAL A 196 -6.60 -13.16 15.22
C VAL A 196 -6.47 -11.68 14.88
N ALA A 197 -6.46 -10.83 15.90
CA ALA A 197 -6.28 -9.40 15.76
C ALA A 197 -5.16 -8.90 16.69
N SER A 198 -4.31 -8.00 16.19
CA SER A 198 -3.36 -7.27 17.03
C SER A 198 -4.06 -6.05 17.64
N ARG A 199 -3.90 -5.87 18.95
CA ARG A 199 -4.27 -4.62 19.64
C ARG A 199 -3.11 -3.63 19.73
N VAL A 200 -1.92 -4.02 19.30
CA VAL A 200 -0.73 -3.19 19.33
C VAL A 200 -0.65 -2.39 18.04
N PRO A 201 -0.65 -1.04 18.11
CA PRO A 201 -0.46 -0.20 16.93
C PRO A 201 0.82 -0.58 16.20
N GLY A 202 0.72 -0.79 14.88
CA GLY A 202 1.87 -1.12 14.03
C GLY A 202 2.22 -2.61 13.92
N ILE A 203 1.68 -3.48 14.75
CA ILE A 203 1.82 -4.95 14.59
C ILE A 203 0.69 -5.47 13.71
N ARG A 204 1.03 -6.22 12.66
CA ARG A 204 0.08 -6.74 11.66
C ARG A 204 0.22 -8.24 11.51
N ILE A 205 -0.91 -8.93 11.43
CA ILE A 205 -0.99 -10.37 11.17
C ILE A 205 -1.13 -10.54 9.65
N ARG A 206 -0.16 -11.21 9.04
CA ARG A 206 -0.12 -11.38 7.57
C ARG A 206 -0.84 -12.64 7.10
N ALA A 207 -0.72 -13.70 7.88
CA ALA A 207 -1.35 -14.98 7.60
C ALA A 207 -1.64 -15.65 8.94
N VAL A 208 -2.72 -16.44 8.96
CA VAL A 208 -3.04 -17.34 10.06
C VAL A 208 -3.07 -18.73 9.43
N GLU A 209 -2.08 -19.54 9.77
CA GLU A 209 -2.06 -20.96 9.42
C GLU A 209 -2.59 -21.74 10.63
N VAL A 210 -3.60 -22.58 10.39
CA VAL A 210 -4.19 -23.44 11.42
C VAL A 210 -3.83 -24.87 11.12
N ASP A 211 -2.90 -25.42 11.90
CA ASP A 211 -2.54 -26.82 11.83
C ASP A 211 -3.55 -27.65 12.63
N TRP A 212 -4.42 -28.36 11.92
CA TRP A 212 -5.30 -29.35 12.52
C TRP A 212 -4.53 -30.66 12.75
N PRO A 213 -4.62 -31.27 13.94
CA PRO A 213 -4.09 -32.61 14.13
C PRO A 213 -4.80 -33.59 13.18
N PRO A 214 -4.12 -34.66 12.72
CA PRO A 214 -4.73 -35.64 11.85
C PRO A 214 -5.99 -36.23 12.51
N ALA A 215 -7.09 -36.29 11.75
CA ALA A 215 -8.33 -36.94 12.17
C ALA A 215 -8.04 -38.41 12.56
N PHE A 216 -8.47 -38.80 13.76
CA PHE A 216 -8.32 -40.16 14.29
C PHE A 216 -9.38 -41.12 13.72
#